data_AF-A0A933RXI1-F1
#
_entry.id   AF-A0A933RXI1-F1
#
_cell.length_a   1.000
_cell.length_b   1.000
_cell.length_c   1.000
_cell.angle_alpha   90.00
_cell.angle_beta   90.00
_cell.angle_gamma   90.00
#
_symmetry.space_group_name_H-M   'P 1'
#
loop_
_entity.id
_entity.type
_entity.pdbx_description
1 polymer ?
#
loop_
_entity_poly.entity_id
_entity_poly.type
_entity_poly.pdbx_seq_one_letter_code
_entity_poly.pdbx_strand_id
1 'polypeptide(L)'
;MTAVHRRLAIVLLAAGALGGCITSDGPAGDVGGDAVQPFPANYRSEIPQFLRSYLNNPVGLRDAAMAEPVQRPVAGHVRFVSCIRFTPPSGRPQELAIIHLNGRLDRVAGNAQELCAGVVYAPYPELEKLSR
;
A
#
# COMPACT_ATOMS: atom_id res chain seq x y z
N MET A 1 -14.29 57.74 -52.09
CA MET A 1 -14.18 56.29 -51.76
C MET A 1 -12.72 56.04 -51.40
N THR A 2 -12.49 55.59 -50.17
CA THR A 2 -11.23 55.60 -49.41
C THR A 2 -10.23 54.54 -49.87
N ALA A 3 -8.95 54.92 -49.95
CA ALA A 3 -7.85 54.01 -50.27
C ALA A 3 -6.75 54.09 -49.20
N VAL A 4 -6.39 52.90 -48.68
CA VAL A 4 -5.04 52.48 -48.23
C VAL A 4 -4.55 53.19 -46.96
N HIS A 5 -4.11 52.52 -45.88
CA HIS A 5 -2.78 51.93 -45.76
C HIS A 5 -2.76 50.83 -44.69
N ARG A 6 -2.42 49.63 -45.15
CA ARG A 6 -2.25 48.39 -44.41
C ARG A 6 -0.77 48.23 -44.07
N ARG A 7 -0.36 48.59 -42.85
CA ARG A 7 0.91 48.28 -42.15
C ARG A 7 0.60 48.43 -40.65
N LEU A 8 1.06 47.65 -39.69
CA LEU A 8 2.18 46.73 -39.59
C LEU A 8 1.89 45.82 -38.37
N ALA A 9 2.46 44.62 -38.40
CA ALA A 9 2.48 43.59 -37.36
C ALA A 9 2.62 44.08 -35.91
N ILE A 10 1.93 43.42 -34.98
CA ILE A 10 2.53 42.94 -33.72
C ILE A 10 1.99 41.55 -33.42
N VAL A 11 2.96 40.64 -33.33
CA VAL A 11 2.90 39.23 -32.94
C VAL A 11 2.59 39.12 -31.44
N LEU A 12 2.21 37.91 -31.01
CA LEU A 12 2.07 37.42 -29.64
C LEU A 12 0.67 37.58 -29.02
N LEU A 13 -0.01 36.43 -28.90
CA LEU A 13 -0.41 35.88 -27.61
C LEU A 13 -0.99 34.48 -27.83
N ALA A 14 -0.10 33.51 -28.02
CA ALA A 14 -0.41 32.11 -27.77
C ALA A 14 -0.16 31.86 -26.27
N ALA A 15 -1.22 31.90 -25.48
CA ALA A 15 -1.22 31.46 -24.08
C ALA A 15 -2.32 30.41 -23.93
N GLY A 16 -1.89 29.15 -23.86
CA GLY A 16 -2.76 28.01 -23.62
C GLY A 16 -3.35 28.08 -22.22
N ALA A 17 -4.68 27.94 -22.14
CA ALA A 17 -5.38 27.62 -20.92
C ALA A 17 -6.17 26.32 -21.17
N LEU A 18 -5.47 25.18 -21.08
CA LEU A 18 -6.13 23.91 -20.81
C LEU A 18 -6.52 23.92 -19.31
N GLY A 19 -7.67 24.51 -19.02
CA GLY A 19 -8.30 24.43 -17.70
C GLY A 19 -8.96 23.07 -17.51
N GLY A 20 -8.17 22.05 -17.19
CA GLY A 20 -8.67 20.79 -16.65
C GLY A 20 -8.81 20.92 -15.13
N CYS A 21 -9.96 21.37 -14.64
CA CYS A 21 -10.28 21.24 -13.21
C CYS A 21 -10.63 19.78 -12.93
N ILE A 22 -9.67 19.01 -12.44
CA ILE A 22 -9.96 17.77 -11.74
C ILE A 22 -10.64 18.15 -10.42
N THR A 23 -11.93 17.86 -10.32
CA THR A 23 -12.65 17.91 -9.04
C THR A 23 -12.21 16.69 -8.24
N SER A 24 -11.51 16.92 -7.14
CA SER A 24 -11.23 15.92 -6.13
C SER A 24 -11.32 16.59 -4.77
N ASP A 25 -12.52 17.01 -4.41
CA ASP A 25 -12.91 17.30 -3.04
C ASP A 25 -13.02 15.99 -2.26
N GLY A 26 -11.88 15.41 -1.92
CA GLY A 26 -11.78 14.52 -0.77
C GLY A 26 -11.13 15.33 0.35
N PRO A 27 -11.58 15.23 1.61
CA PRO A 27 -10.79 15.78 2.69
C PRO A 27 -9.42 15.13 2.61
N ALA A 28 -8.38 15.95 2.43
CA ALA A 28 -7.01 15.56 2.71
C ALA A 28 -6.96 15.28 4.21
N GLY A 29 -7.44 14.09 4.58
CA GLY A 29 -7.43 13.60 5.94
C GLY A 29 -5.99 13.56 6.38
N ASP A 30 -5.73 14.27 7.46
CA ASP A 30 -4.50 14.29 8.22
C ASP A 30 -3.77 12.94 8.16
N VAL A 31 -2.74 12.86 7.30
CA VAL A 31 -1.89 11.68 7.12
C VAL A 31 -0.90 11.67 8.28
N GLY A 32 -1.41 11.60 9.51
CA GLY A 32 -0.73 12.24 10.64
C GLY A 32 -1.17 11.76 12.00
N GLY A 33 -1.33 10.46 12.18
CA GLY A 33 -1.05 9.86 13.48
C GLY A 33 -2.22 9.14 14.15
N ASP A 34 -3.33 9.82 14.39
CA ASP A 34 -4.35 9.35 15.35
C ASP A 34 -5.77 9.26 14.77
N ALA A 35 -5.96 9.61 13.49
CA ALA A 35 -7.24 9.40 12.81
C ALA A 35 -7.54 7.90 12.68
N VAL A 36 -8.81 7.53 12.87
CA VAL A 36 -9.31 6.15 12.70
C VAL A 36 -8.98 5.69 11.28
N GLN A 37 -7.96 4.84 11.18
CA GLN A 37 -7.52 4.28 9.91
C GLN A 37 -8.60 3.32 9.39
N PRO A 38 -8.90 3.32 8.08
CA PRO A 38 -9.82 2.34 7.53
C PRO A 38 -9.26 0.93 7.68
N PHE A 39 -10.15 -0.02 7.96
CA PHE A 39 -9.77 -1.43 8.01
C PHE A 39 -9.25 -1.88 6.62
N PRO A 40 -8.14 -2.63 6.53
CA PRO A 40 -7.59 -3.06 5.25
C PRO A 40 -8.48 -4.13 4.61
N ALA A 41 -9.45 -3.77 3.77
CA ALA A 41 -10.46 -4.71 3.27
C ALA A 41 -9.89 -5.79 2.32
N ASN A 42 -8.85 -5.46 1.56
CA ASN A 42 -8.29 -6.33 0.51
C ASN A 42 -6.98 -7.04 0.93
N TYR A 43 -6.59 -6.95 2.20
CA TYR A 43 -5.32 -7.47 2.71
C TYR A 43 -5.03 -8.91 2.25
N ARG A 44 -6.04 -9.77 2.33
CA ARG A 44 -5.91 -11.20 2.02
C ARG A 44 -5.50 -11.47 0.58
N SER A 45 -5.97 -10.66 -0.37
CA SER A 45 -5.62 -10.79 -1.80
C SER A 45 -4.37 -10.01 -2.22
N GLU A 46 -4.05 -8.92 -1.50
CA GLU A 46 -2.90 -8.05 -1.82
C GLU A 46 -1.58 -8.59 -1.24
N ILE A 47 -1.62 -9.22 -0.06
CA ILE A 47 -0.44 -9.76 0.62
C ILE A 47 0.41 -10.70 -0.25
N PRO A 48 -0.13 -11.64 -1.06
CA PRO A 48 0.69 -12.49 -1.90
C PRO A 48 1.42 -11.68 -2.98
N GLN A 49 0.81 -10.63 -3.51
CA GLN A 49 1.45 -9.74 -4.49
C GLN A 49 2.60 -8.94 -3.84
N PHE A 50 2.38 -8.44 -2.63
CA PHE A 50 3.41 -7.77 -1.84
C PHE A 50 4.58 -8.71 -1.50
N LEU A 51 4.29 -9.94 -1.08
CA LEU A 51 5.34 -10.90 -0.71
C LEU A 51 6.11 -11.45 -1.91
N ARG A 52 5.53 -11.47 -3.11
CA ARG A 52 6.30 -11.78 -4.34
C ARG A 52 7.47 -10.82 -4.57
N SER A 53 7.30 -9.53 -4.28
CA SER A 53 8.36 -8.53 -4.45
C SER A 53 9.27 -8.41 -3.23
N TYR A 54 8.75 -8.71 -2.04
CA TYR A 54 9.52 -8.65 -0.79
C TYR A 54 10.46 -9.84 -0.61
N LEU A 55 10.02 -11.06 -0.96
CA LEU A 55 10.79 -12.28 -0.74
C LEU A 55 11.81 -12.50 -1.86
N ASN A 56 13.05 -12.82 -1.49
CA ASN A 56 14.10 -13.19 -2.46
C ASN A 56 13.74 -14.44 -3.28
N ASN A 57 13.05 -15.40 -2.67
CA ASN A 57 12.53 -16.60 -3.33
C ASN A 57 11.13 -16.95 -2.77
N PRO A 58 10.05 -16.61 -3.49
CA PRO A 58 8.69 -16.89 -3.05
C PRO A 58 8.19 -18.29 -3.44
N VAL A 59 8.99 -19.10 -4.14
CA VAL A 59 8.56 -20.42 -4.62
C VAL A 59 8.67 -21.46 -3.51
N GLY A 60 7.65 -22.30 -3.35
CA GLY A 60 7.70 -23.46 -2.45
C GLY A 60 7.59 -23.12 -0.96
N LEU A 61 6.90 -22.03 -0.64
CA LEU A 61 6.47 -21.73 0.73
C LEU A 61 5.49 -22.82 1.21
N ARG A 62 5.56 -23.16 2.50
CA ARG A 62 4.72 -24.18 3.15
C ARG A 62 4.21 -23.67 4.50
N ASP A 63 3.25 -24.39 5.07
CA ASP A 63 2.67 -24.10 6.40
C ASP A 63 2.17 -22.65 6.52
N ALA A 64 1.65 -22.10 5.42
CA ALA A 64 1.25 -20.71 5.36
C ALA A 64 0.01 -20.47 6.21
N ALA A 65 0.12 -19.51 7.13
CA ALA A 65 -0.97 -19.07 7.98
C ALA A 65 -0.94 -17.55 8.15
N MET A 66 -2.11 -16.95 8.31
CA MET A 66 -2.27 -15.51 8.45
C MET A 66 -3.29 -15.20 9.55
N ALA A 67 -3.04 -14.15 10.31
CA ALA A 67 -4.01 -13.55 11.21
C ALA A 67 -4.74 -12.37 10.55
N GLU A 68 -6.00 -12.15 10.94
CA GLU A 68 -6.72 -10.94 10.56
C GLU A 68 -5.98 -9.66 11.03
N PRO A 69 -6.10 -8.52 10.32
CA PRO A 69 -5.47 -7.28 10.73
C PRO A 69 -5.91 -6.85 12.13
N VAL A 70 -4.95 -6.70 13.04
CA VAL A 70 -5.18 -6.22 14.40
C VAL A 70 -4.54 -4.86 14.61
N GLN A 71 -5.11 -4.05 15.49
CA GLN A 71 -4.52 -2.76 15.86
C GLN A 71 -3.33 -2.98 16.80
N ARG A 72 -2.21 -2.29 16.52
CA ARG A 72 -1.00 -2.29 17.34
C ARG A 72 -0.39 -0.88 17.40
N PRO A 73 0.25 -0.51 18.52
CA PRO A 73 1.07 0.69 18.57
C PRO A 73 2.35 0.48 17.76
N VAL A 74 2.60 1.36 16.79
CA VAL A 74 3.77 1.34 15.93
C VAL A 74 4.31 2.76 15.83
N ALA A 75 5.52 2.98 16.35
CA ALA A 75 6.19 4.30 16.34
C ALA A 75 5.31 5.45 16.87
N GLY A 76 4.59 5.22 17.97
CA GLY A 76 3.73 6.23 18.60
C GLY A 76 2.32 6.34 18.03
N HIS A 77 1.97 5.52 17.03
CA HIS A 77 0.65 5.58 16.41
C HIS A 77 -0.03 4.22 16.32
N VAL A 78 -1.36 4.20 16.36
CA VAL A 78 -2.12 2.97 16.16
C VAL A 78 -2.16 2.62 14.67
N ARG A 79 -1.72 1.42 14.33
CA ARG A 79 -1.72 0.89 12.96
C ARG A 79 -2.33 -0.49 12.92
N PHE A 80 -2.98 -0.83 11.81
CA PHE A 80 -3.36 -2.21 11.54
C PHE A 80 -2.12 -3.01 11.14
N VAL A 81 -2.02 -4.24 11.64
CA VAL A 81 -0.92 -5.16 11.37
C VAL A 81 -1.48 -6.52 10.99
N SER A 82 -1.07 -7.05 9.83
CA SER A 82 -1.32 -8.44 9.44
C SER A 82 -0.09 -9.28 9.76
N CYS A 83 -0.30 -10.38 10.49
CA CYS A 83 0.75 -11.31 10.85
C CYS A 83 0.69 -12.55 9.98
N ILE A 84 1.83 -12.94 9.42
CA ILE A 84 1.93 -14.05 8.46
C ILE A 84 3.03 -14.98 8.93
N ARG A 85 2.75 -16.28 8.95
CA ARG A 85 3.71 -17.35 9.20
C ARG A 85 3.83 -18.23 7.98
N PHE A 86 5.03 -18.68 7.67
CA PHE A 86 5.29 -19.66 6.62
C PHE A 86 6.67 -20.29 6.81
N THR A 87 6.88 -21.43 6.18
CA THR A 87 8.16 -22.11 6.08
C THR A 87 8.69 -21.96 4.65
N PRO A 88 9.78 -21.18 4.42
CA PRO A 88 10.43 -21.10 3.13
C PRO A 88 11.13 -22.42 2.74
N PRO A 89 11.56 -22.60 1.48
CA PRO A 89 12.32 -23.78 1.06
C PRO A 89 13.59 -24.04 1.86
N SER A 90 14.22 -22.99 2.40
CA SER A 90 15.38 -23.09 3.29
C SER A 90 15.06 -23.76 4.65
N GLY A 91 13.78 -23.94 4.97
CA GLY A 91 13.30 -24.80 6.05
C GLY A 91 13.11 -24.13 7.41
N ARG A 92 13.57 -22.88 7.61
CA ARG A 92 13.38 -22.17 8.89
C ARG A 92 12.06 -21.39 8.88
N PRO A 93 11.09 -21.70 9.76
CA PRO A 93 9.85 -20.94 9.85
C PRO A 93 10.11 -19.45 10.06
N GLN A 94 9.33 -18.62 9.38
CA GLN A 94 9.41 -17.17 9.43
C GLN A 94 8.06 -16.60 9.88
N GLU A 95 8.11 -15.51 10.63
CA GLU A 95 6.96 -14.70 10.98
C GLU A 95 7.22 -13.26 10.53
N LEU A 96 6.30 -12.72 9.72
CA LEU A 96 6.32 -11.34 9.27
C LEU A 96 5.13 -10.59 9.85
N ALA A 97 5.37 -9.35 10.28
CA ALA A 97 4.33 -8.39 10.61
C ALA A 97 4.28 -7.33 9.51
N ILE A 98 3.18 -7.24 8.78
CA ILE A 98 2.99 -6.23 7.73
C ILE A 98 2.12 -5.10 8.28
N ILE A 99 2.67 -3.89 8.29
CA ILE A 99 1.98 -2.68 8.70
C ILE A 99 1.12 -2.18 7.56
N HIS A 100 -0.10 -1.76 7.89
CA HIS A 100 -0.99 -1.07 6.98
C HIS A 100 -1.04 0.42 7.30
N LEU A 101 -1.05 1.23 6.24
CA LEU A 101 -1.25 2.67 6.31
C LEU A 101 -2.40 3.05 5.37
N ASN A 102 -3.39 3.76 5.90
CA ASN A 102 -4.63 4.16 5.25
C ASN A 102 -5.33 2.99 4.53
N GLY A 103 -5.40 1.84 5.20
CA GLY A 103 -6.04 0.63 4.69
C GLY A 103 -5.26 -0.13 3.61
N ARG A 104 -3.99 0.23 3.37
CA ARG A 104 -3.12 -0.37 2.36
C ARG A 104 -1.85 -0.95 2.96
N LEU A 105 -1.28 -1.96 2.32
CA LEU A 105 0.03 -2.52 2.68
C LEU A 105 1.13 -1.45 2.51
N ASP A 106 1.92 -1.25 3.57
CA ASP A 106 3.02 -0.27 3.59
C ASP A 106 4.39 -0.99 3.62
N ARG A 107 4.68 -1.70 4.71
CA ARG A 107 5.99 -2.33 4.93
C ARG A 107 5.95 -3.50 5.90
N VAL A 108 7.00 -4.31 5.87
CA VAL A 108 7.27 -5.31 6.92
C VAL A 108 7.96 -4.64 8.11
N ALA A 109 7.46 -4.91 9.32
CA ALA A 109 8.03 -4.42 10.57
C ALA A 109 9.25 -5.25 11.01
N GLY A 110 10.18 -4.60 11.72
CA GLY A 110 11.37 -5.27 12.27
C GLY A 110 11.13 -6.08 13.55
N ASN A 111 9.98 -5.91 14.21
CA ASN A 111 9.64 -6.51 15.50
C ASN A 111 8.39 -7.41 15.43
N ALA A 112 8.37 -8.36 14.50
CA ALA A 112 7.22 -9.24 14.28
C ALA A 112 6.76 -9.99 15.55
N GLN A 113 7.69 -10.52 16.35
CA GLN A 113 7.40 -11.25 17.59
C GLN A 113 6.51 -10.47 18.56
N GLU A 114 6.74 -9.15 18.69
CA GLU A 114 5.97 -8.28 19.57
C GLU A 114 4.61 -7.96 18.96
N LEU A 115 4.60 -7.55 17.69
CA LEU A 115 3.37 -7.14 17.01
C LEU A 115 2.39 -8.31 16.80
N CYS A 116 2.91 -9.53 16.62
CA CYS A 116 2.15 -10.75 16.40
C CYS A 116 1.84 -11.53 17.68
N ALA A 117 2.22 -11.01 18.86
CA ALA A 117 1.86 -11.63 20.12
C ALA A 117 0.33 -11.75 20.27
N GLY A 118 -0.14 -12.95 20.61
CA GLY A 118 -1.54 -13.25 20.92
C GLY A 118 -2.51 -13.23 19.74
N VAL A 119 -2.04 -13.13 18.50
CA VAL A 119 -2.91 -13.18 17.32
C VAL A 119 -3.36 -14.62 17.01
N VAL A 120 -4.55 -14.74 16.41
CA VAL A 120 -5.10 -16.04 16.00
C VAL A 120 -4.78 -16.26 14.53
N TYR A 121 -4.10 -17.36 14.22
CA TYR A 121 -3.74 -17.73 12.87
C TYR A 121 -4.78 -18.66 12.24
N ALA A 122 -5.10 -18.39 10.98
CA ALA A 122 -5.89 -19.26 10.11
C ALA A 122 -5.06 -19.69 8.88
N PRO A 123 -5.39 -20.84 8.25
CA PRO A 123 -4.71 -21.29 7.04
C PRO A 123 -4.75 -20.25 5.92
N TYR A 124 -3.62 -20.08 5.23
CA TYR A 124 -3.42 -19.10 4.17
C TYR A 124 -2.77 -19.71 2.91
N PRO A 125 -3.41 -20.73 2.30
CA PRO A 125 -2.83 -21.53 1.21
C PRO A 125 -2.55 -20.76 -0.09
N GLU A 126 -3.15 -19.59 -0.28
CA GLU A 126 -2.86 -18.70 -1.41
C GLU A 126 -1.42 -18.22 -1.45
N LEU A 127 -0.75 -18.13 -0.30
CA LEU A 127 0.66 -17.76 -0.22
C LEU A 127 1.58 -18.89 -0.72
N GLU A 128 1.16 -20.15 -0.59
CA GLU A 128 1.95 -21.31 -1.06
C GLU A 128 1.91 -21.45 -2.59
N LYS A 129 0.97 -20.77 -3.24
CA LYS A 129 0.82 -20.76 -4.72
C LYS A 129 1.72 -19.73 -5.40
N LEU A 130 2.58 -19.05 -4.64
CA LEU A 130 3.49 -18.08 -5.23
C LEU A 130 4.52 -18.76 -6.14
N SER A 131 4.66 -18.19 -7.33
CA SER A 131 5.70 -18.51 -8.31
C SER A 131 6.56 -17.27 -8.56
N ARG A 132 7.72 -17.46 -9.19
CA ARG A 132 8.50 -16.36 -9.77
C ARG A 132 7.82 -15.83 -11.03
#